data_AF-A0A1U7HE73-F1
#
_entry.id   AF-A0A1U7HE73-F1
#
_cell.length_a   1.000
_cell.length_b   1.000
_cell.length_c   1.000
_cell.angle_alpha   90.00
_cell.angle_beta   90.00
_cell.angle_gamma   90.00
#
_symmetry.space_group_name_H-M   'P 1'
#
loop_
_entity.id
_entity.type
_entity.pdbx_description
1 polymer ?
#
loop_
_entity_poly.entity_id
_entity_poly.type
_entity_poly.pdbx_seq_one_letter_code
_entity_poly.pdbx_strand_id
1 'polypeptide(L)' 'MQVRKFAPKKVAPLQYFFKRFNSQAGKVIPGWGTTPLMLALMLLFFFFLLMLLEIVNASIQLEGIDVDWKSLSY' A
#
# COMPACT_ATOMS: atom_id res chain seq x y z
N MET A 1 -23.05 -15.46 -31.27
CA MET A 1 -22.00 -14.54 -30.76
C MET A 1 -20.77 -14.67 -31.64
N GLN A 2 -20.37 -13.60 -32.32
CA GLN A 2 -19.14 -13.59 -33.12
C GLN A 2 -17.94 -13.43 -32.17
N VAL A 3 -17.08 -14.44 -32.06
CA VAL A 3 -15.81 -14.35 -31.34
C VAL A 3 -14.94 -13.36 -32.11
N ARG A 4 -14.72 -12.15 -31.58
CA ARG A 4 -13.81 -11.17 -32.19
C ARG A 4 -12.43 -11.83 -32.32
N LYS A 5 -12.03 -12.17 -33.55
CA LYS A 5 -10.68 -12.64 -33.84
C LYS A 5 -9.73 -11.46 -33.72
N PHE A 6 -9.13 -11.29 -32.54
CA PHE A 6 -8.10 -10.28 -32.33
C PHE A 6 -6.91 -10.62 -33.24
N ALA A 7 -6.60 -9.74 -34.19
CA ALA A 7 -5.36 -9.83 -34.96
C ALA A 7 -4.16 -9.80 -33.98
N PRO A 8 -3.13 -10.66 -34.15
CA PRO A 8 -2.01 -10.69 -33.24
C PRO A 8 -1.24 -9.37 -33.32
N LYS A 9 -1.36 -8.56 -32.27
CA LYS A 9 -0.55 -7.35 -32.06
C LYS A 9 0.92 -7.79 -32.03
N LYS A 10 1.82 -7.13 -32.78
CA LYS A 10 3.26 -7.42 -32.77
C LYS A 10 3.73 -7.58 -31.31
N VAL A 11 4.21 -8.77 -30.95
CA VAL A 11 4.56 -9.11 -29.56
C VAL A 11 6.06 -8.95 -29.35
N ALA A 12 6.44 -8.19 -28.33
CA ALA A 12 7.84 -8.11 -27.90
C ALA A 12 8.24 -9.46 -27.25
N PRO A 13 9.48 -9.95 -27.40
CA PRO A 13 9.93 -11.18 -26.74
C PRO A 13 9.70 -11.17 -25.22
N LEU A 14 9.85 -10.00 -24.60
CA LEU A 14 9.63 -9.79 -23.17
C LEU A 14 8.15 -9.92 -22.77
N GLN A 15 7.22 -9.73 -23.71
CA GLN A 15 5.79 -9.89 -23.48
C GLN A 15 5.43 -11.32 -23.07
N TYR A 16 6.14 -12.34 -23.57
CA TYR A 16 5.85 -13.73 -23.20
C TYR A 16 6.13 -14.00 -21.71
N PHE A 17 7.18 -13.39 -21.18
CA PHE A 17 7.50 -13.45 -19.75
C PHE A 17 6.45 -12.70 -18.93
N PHE A 18 6.11 -11.47 -19.33
CA PHE A 18 5.19 -10.64 -18.54
C PHE A 18 3.70 -10.96 -18.72
N LYS A 19 3.33 -11.72 -19.75
CA LYS A 19 1.92 -12.04 -20.07
C LYS A 19 1.18 -12.65 -18.87
N ARG A 20 1.86 -13.49 -18.08
CA ARG A 20 1.24 -14.14 -16.90
C ARG A 20 0.91 -13.13 -15.80
N PHE A 21 1.74 -12.11 -15.58
CA PHE A 21 1.51 -11.09 -14.55
C PHE A 21 0.33 -10.17 -14.88
N ASN A 22 0.06 -9.92 -16.16
CA ASN A 22 -1.08 -9.09 -16.60
C ASN A 22 -2.34 -9.92 -16.95
N SER A 23 -2.37 -11.22 -16.64
CA SER A 23 -3.46 -12.11 -17.08
C SER A 23 -4.76 -12.00 -16.27
N GLN A 24 -4.72 -11.36 -15.09
CA GLN A 24 -5.86 -11.27 -14.16
C GLN A 24 -6.48 -9.87 -14.09
N ALA A 25 -6.20 -9.00 -15.07
CA ALA A 25 -6.79 -7.66 -15.11
C ALA A 25 -8.33 -7.75 -15.14
N GLY A 26 -8.98 -7.02 -14.22
CA GLY A 26 -10.43 -7.03 -14.05
C GLY A 26 -10.98 -8.18 -13.19
N LYS A 27 -10.14 -9.11 -12.72
CA LYS A 27 -10.55 -10.11 -11.73
C LYS A 27 -10.70 -9.45 -10.36
N VAL A 28 -11.89 -9.57 -9.78
CA VAL A 28 -12.22 -9.02 -8.46
C VAL A 28 -12.94 -10.08 -7.62
N ILE A 29 -12.91 -9.90 -6.29
CA ILE A 29 -13.68 -10.74 -5.36
C ILE A 29 -15.04 -10.06 -5.13
N PRO A 30 -16.17 -10.78 -5.22
CA PRO A 30 -17.49 -10.18 -5.00
C PRO A 30 -17.70 -9.77 -3.53
N GLY A 31 -18.55 -8.77 -3.31
CA GLY A 31 -18.85 -8.25 -1.98
C GLY A 31 -17.72 -7.39 -1.40
N TRP A 32 -17.54 -7.44 -0.09
CA TRP A 32 -16.58 -6.59 0.63
C TRP A 32 -15.15 -7.12 0.64
N GLY A 33 -14.91 -8.38 0.27
CA GLY A 33 -13.58 -8.98 0.24
C GLY A 33 -12.78 -8.70 1.53
N THR A 34 -11.57 -8.19 1.37
CA THR A 34 -10.67 -7.82 2.49
C THR A 34 -10.80 -6.35 2.91
N THR A 35 -11.82 -5.61 2.46
CA THR A 35 -12.01 -4.19 2.80
C THR A 35 -12.09 -3.95 4.30
N PRO A 36 -12.78 -4.76 5.13
CA PRO A 36 -12.76 -4.56 6.58
C PRO A 36 -11.36 -4.70 7.19
N LEU A 37 -10.56 -5.66 6.71
CA LEU A 37 -9.17 -5.83 7.14
C LEU A 37 -8.29 -4.65 6.70
N MET A 38 -8.47 -4.19 5.46
CA MET A 38 -7.80 -2.99 4.96
C MET A 38 -8.11 -1.78 5.84
N LEU A 39 -9.38 -1.55 6.19
CA LEU A 39 -9.79 -0.44 7.05
C LEU A 39 -9.14 -0.54 8.44
N ALA A 40 -9.09 -1.73 9.04
CA ALA A 40 -8.42 -1.93 10.32
C ALA A 40 -6.91 -1.57 10.25
N LEU A 41 -6.23 -2.02 9.20
CA LEU A 41 -4.82 -1.68 8.97
C LEU A 41 -4.62 -0.19 8.67
N MET A 42 -5.53 0.43 7.93
CA MET A 42 -5.50 1.88 7.67
C MET A 42 -5.64 2.69 8.96
N LEU A 43 -6.55 2.30 9.86
CA LEU A 43 -6.71 2.98 11.15
C LEU A 43 -5.47 2.80 12.02
N LEU A 44 -4.91 1.58 12.10
CA LEU A 44 -3.65 1.35 12.81
C LEU A 44 -2.51 2.22 12.25
N PHE A 45 -2.40 2.30 10.92
CA PHE A 45 -1.39 3.14 10.26
C PHE A 45 -1.64 4.63 10.50
N PHE A 46 -2.89 5.07 10.49
CA PHE A 46 -3.26 6.45 10.79
C PHE A 46 -2.90 6.83 12.23
N PHE A 47 -3.25 6.00 13.22
CA PHE A 47 -2.85 6.25 14.61
C PHE A 47 -1.34 6.19 14.79
N PHE A 48 -0.64 5.31 14.09
CA PHE A 48 0.83 5.27 14.09
C PHE A 48 1.42 6.61 13.60
N LEU A 49 0.94 7.14 12.46
CA LEU A 49 1.41 8.41 11.93
C LEU A 49 1.03 9.59 12.83
N LEU A 50 -0.19 9.60 13.38
CA LEU A 50 -0.61 10.63 14.34
C LEU A 50 0.29 10.61 15.58
N MET A 51 0.56 9.45 16.18
CA MET A 51 1.44 9.36 17.33
C MET A 51 2.83 9.93 17.02
N LEU A 52 3.42 9.57 15.87
CA LEU A 52 4.70 10.14 15.46
C LEU A 52 4.63 11.66 15.32
N LEU A 53 3.60 12.17 14.65
CA LEU A 53 3.39 13.61 14.46
C LEU A 53 3.24 14.35 15.78
N GLU A 54 2.41 13.86 16.69
CA GLU A 54 2.17 14.51 17.97
C GLU A 54 3.40 14.45 18.90
N ILE A 55 4.21 13.39 18.82
CA ILE A 55 5.48 13.28 19.56
C ILE A 55 6.48 14.32 19.06
N VAL A 56 6.67 14.44 17.74
CA VAL A 56 7.62 15.44 17.18
C VAL A 56 7.10 16.88 17.31
N ASN A 57 5.78 17.08 17.42
CA ASN A 57 5.18 18.38 17.72
C ASN A 57 5.14 18.70 19.23
N ALA A 58 5.62 17.79 20.08
CA ALA A 58 5.55 17.88 21.54
C ALA A 58 4.12 18.03 22.12
N SER A 59 3.07 17.74 21.34
CA SER A 59 1.68 17.66 21.84
C SER A 59 1.48 16.43 22.74
N ILE A 60 2.21 15.36 22.46
CA ILE A 60 2.31 14.15 23.28
C ILE A 60 3.76 14.00 23.72
N GLN A 61 3.98 14.00 25.03
CA GLN A 61 5.31 13.82 25.62
C GLN A 61 5.37 12.44 26.27
N LEU A 62 6.45 11.71 26.02
CA LEU A 62 6.70 10.39 26.59
C LEU A 62 7.85 10.49 27.59
N GLU A 63 7.69 9.88 28.76
CA GLU A 63 8.75 9.85 29.76
C GLU A 63 10.00 9.18 29.20
N GLY A 64 11.16 9.83 29.37
CA GLY A 64 12.44 9.34 28.86
C GLY A 64 12.70 9.57 27.38
N ILE A 65 11.80 10.25 26.66
CA ILE A 65 12.01 10.66 25.26
C ILE A 65 12.04 12.19 25.19
N ASP A 66 13.21 12.74 24.90
CA ASP A 66 13.39 14.15 24.58
C ASP A 66 13.72 14.32 23.09
N VAL A 67 12.89 15.07 22.37
CA VAL A 67 13.07 15.32 20.93
C VAL A 67 13.92 16.59 20.77
N ASP A 68 15.18 16.47 21.17
CA ASP A 68 16.18 17.54 21.09
C ASP A 68 17.49 17.03 20.49
N TRP A 69 18.30 17.92 19.91
CA TRP A 69 19.62 17.56 19.36
C TRP A 69 20.57 16.97 20.41
N LYS A 70 20.40 17.33 21.69
CA LYS A 70 21.16 16.76 22.82
C LYS A 70 20.78 15.30 23.11
N SER A 71 19.64 14.81 22.65
CA SER A 71 19.27 13.39 22.83
C SER A 71 20.24 12.43 22.13
N LEU A 72 21.00 12.94 21.15
CA LEU A 72 22.01 12.19 20.39
C LEU A 72 23.43 12.37 20.91
N SER A 73 23.66 13.26 21.88
CA SER A 73 24.97 13.40 22.51
C SER A 73 25.15 12.31 23.56
N TYR A 74 26.04 11.36 23.27
CA TYR A 74 26.57 10.38 24.23
C TYR A 74 27.50 11.05 25.25
#